data_AF-A0A2X2BMJ4-F1
#
_entry.id   AF-A0A2X2BMJ4-F1
#
_cell.length_a   1.000
_cell.length_b   1.000
_cell.length_c   1.000
_cell.angle_alpha   90.00
_cell.angle_beta   90.00
_cell.angle_gamma   90.00
#
_symmetry.space_group_name_H-M   'P 1'
#
loop_
_entity.id
_entity.type
_entity.pdbx_description
1 polymer ?
#
loop_
_entity_poly.entity_id
_entity_poly.type
_entity_poly.pdbx_seq_one_letter_code
_entity_poly.pdbx_strand_id
1 'polypeptide(L)'
;MATILSWPRSIVPTTLSWQLVSNSKTFTSTFTGSVQTVRFPGSRWRCSMSFNNLTDEQARVLEAFVAELDGESGRVKISDWARSGLTQRGKPKVSQPNQSGKLLESKDWLPNSIVLRIGDYITVNDELKRVTANVISDAQGNATIPIAPHIALRTCSK
;
A
#
# COMPACT_ATOMS: atom_id res chain seq x y z
N MET A 1 -16.70 14.39 -6.63
CA MET A 1 -15.52 13.51 -6.46
C MET A 1 -14.53 14.28 -5.60
N ALA A 2 -14.07 13.71 -4.49
CA ALA A 2 -13.09 14.40 -3.63
C ALA A 2 -11.76 14.56 -4.39
N THR A 3 -11.21 15.77 -4.40
CA THR A 3 -9.92 16.05 -5.02
C THR A 3 -8.82 15.29 -4.27
N ILE A 4 -7.94 14.62 -5.00
CA ILE A 4 -6.78 13.95 -4.41
C ILE A 4 -5.62 14.94 -4.40
N LEU A 5 -5.26 15.41 -3.20
CA LEU A 5 -4.15 16.33 -3.00
C LEU A 5 -2.81 15.61 -3.14
N SER A 6 -1.82 16.31 -3.70
CA SER A 6 -0.44 15.84 -3.75
C SER A 6 0.33 16.29 -2.51
N TRP A 7 1.12 15.40 -1.93
CA TRP A 7 1.97 15.75 -0.80
C TRP A 7 2.96 16.88 -1.15
N PRO A 8 3.13 17.90 -0.28
CA PRO A 8 4.09 18.99 -0.50
C PRO A 8 5.53 18.50 -0.52
N ARG A 9 6.27 18.77 -1.60
CA ARG A 9 7.64 18.25 -1.80
C ARG A 9 8.67 18.78 -0.80
N SER A 10 8.42 19.93 -0.18
CA SER A 10 9.31 20.57 0.80
C SER A 10 9.30 19.91 2.17
N ILE A 11 8.37 18.98 2.42
CA ILE A 11 8.16 18.36 3.71
C ILE A 11 8.45 16.86 3.62
N VAL A 12 9.41 16.41 4.41
CA VAL A 12 9.75 15.00 4.58
C VAL A 12 9.58 14.65 6.06
N PRO A 13 8.79 13.60 6.41
CA PRO A 13 8.62 13.20 7.79
C PRO A 13 9.92 12.65 8.38
N THR A 14 10.16 12.90 9.66
CA THR A 14 11.30 12.34 10.39
C THR A 14 11.13 10.84 10.58
N THR A 15 9.92 10.41 10.90
CA THR A 15 9.55 9.00 10.98
C THR A 15 8.28 8.76 10.20
N LEU A 16 8.24 7.63 9.49
CA LEU A 16 7.06 7.17 8.78
C LEU A 16 6.89 5.67 9.02
N SER A 17 5.69 5.28 9.43
CA SER A 17 5.34 3.90 9.70
C SER A 17 4.02 3.52 9.04
N TRP A 18 4.05 2.41 8.31
CA TRP A 18 2.89 1.81 7.68
C TRP A 18 2.47 0.55 8.42
N GLN A 19 1.24 0.56 8.92
CA GLN A 19 0.65 -0.57 9.62
C GLN A 19 -0.55 -1.10 8.85
N LEU A 20 -0.55 -2.41 8.57
CA LEU A 20 -1.72 -3.08 8.01
C LEU A 20 -2.68 -3.41 9.16
N VAL A 21 -3.78 -2.68 9.23
CA VAL A 21 -4.84 -2.94 10.21
C VAL A 21 -5.79 -3.95 9.60
N SER A 22 -5.62 -5.23 9.98
CA SER A 22 -6.52 -6.30 9.56
C SER A 22 -7.84 -6.22 10.32
N ASN A 23 -8.95 -6.31 9.60
CA ASN A 23 -10.27 -6.43 10.21
C ASN A 23 -10.49 -7.90 10.62
N SER A 24 -10.22 -8.26 11.87
CA SER A 24 -10.47 -9.60 12.41
C SER A 24 -11.13 -9.52 13.77
N LYS A 25 -12.14 -10.36 14.01
CA LYS A 25 -12.72 -10.57 15.35
C LYS A 25 -12.34 -11.96 15.84
N THR A 26 -11.98 -12.02 17.11
CA THR A 26 -11.68 -13.29 17.79
C THR A 26 -12.79 -13.57 18.78
N PHE A 27 -13.42 -14.73 18.66
CA PHE A 27 -14.42 -15.25 19.58
C PHE A 27 -13.75 -16.36 20.40
N THR A 28 -13.68 -16.17 21.71
CA THR A 28 -13.16 -17.17 22.63
C THR A 28 -14.30 -17.74 23.45
N SER A 29 -14.48 -19.05 23.41
CA SER A 29 -15.47 -19.76 24.22
C SER A 29 -15.05 -19.77 25.69
N THR A 30 -15.86 -19.20 26.57
CA THR A 30 -15.62 -19.20 28.02
C THR A 30 -15.72 -20.59 28.65
N PHE A 31 -16.38 -21.55 27.97
CA PHE A 31 -16.64 -22.89 28.52
C PHE A 31 -15.65 -23.95 28.05
N THR A 32 -15.09 -23.80 26.84
CA THR A 32 -14.18 -24.80 26.23
C THR A 32 -12.79 -24.24 25.91
N GLY A 33 -12.57 -22.94 26.08
CA GLY A 33 -11.33 -22.26 25.69
C GLY A 33 -11.08 -22.22 24.18
N SER A 34 -12.01 -22.72 23.36
CA SER A 34 -11.88 -22.73 21.90
C SER A 34 -11.87 -21.31 21.35
N VAL A 35 -10.87 -21.00 20.53
CA VAL A 35 -10.70 -19.68 19.90
C VAL A 35 -11.04 -19.79 18.42
N GLN A 36 -12.00 -18.99 17.96
CA GLN A 36 -12.33 -18.82 16.54
C GLN A 36 -11.98 -17.41 16.11
N THR A 37 -11.12 -17.26 15.11
CA THR A 37 -10.78 -15.95 14.53
C THR A 37 -11.43 -15.83 13.16
N VAL A 38 -12.37 -14.88 13.03
CA VAL A 38 -13.01 -14.55 11.75
C VAL A 38 -12.35 -13.31 11.18
N ARG A 39 -11.87 -13.39 9.94
CA ARG A 39 -11.32 -12.24 9.21
C ARG A 39 -12.39 -11.66 8.29
N PHE A 40 -12.66 -10.37 8.45
CA PHE A 40 -13.55 -9.62 7.58
C PHE A 40 -12.76 -8.96 6.44
N PRO A 41 -13.38 -8.80 5.25
CA PRO A 41 -12.82 -7.97 4.19
C PRO A 41 -12.74 -6.49 4.64
N GLY A 42 -11.91 -5.70 3.96
CA GLY A 42 -11.71 -4.28 4.28
C GLY A 42 -10.55 -3.99 5.24
N SER A 43 -9.44 -4.73 5.12
CA SER A 43 -8.20 -4.32 5.80
C SER A 43 -7.76 -2.96 5.27
N ARG A 44 -7.30 -2.07 6.15
CA ARG A 44 -6.86 -0.72 5.77
C ARG A 44 -5.42 -0.49 6.17
N TRP A 45 -4.72 0.33 5.40
CA TRP A 45 -3.42 0.84 5.78
C TRP A 45 -3.60 2.02 6.71
N ARG A 46 -2.86 2.01 7.83
CA ARG A 46 -2.66 3.17 8.69
C ARG A 46 -1.24 3.67 8.45
N CYS A 47 -1.12 4.91 7.99
CA CYS A 47 0.14 5.63 7.98
C CYS A 47 0.21 6.47 9.26
N SER A 48 1.32 6.39 9.98
CA SER A 48 1.64 7.31 11.07
C SER A 48 2.97 7.96 10.77
N MET A 49 2.98 9.29 10.78
CA MET A 49 4.14 10.12 10.47
C MET A 49 4.41 11.07 11.63
N SER A 50 5.69 11.32 11.92
CA SER A 50 6.10 12.35 12.88
C SER A 50 7.08 13.31 12.25
N PHE A 51 6.95 14.59 12.58
CA PHE A 51 7.78 15.68 12.06
C PHE A 51 8.50 16.35 13.23
N ASN A 52 9.83 16.37 13.18
CA ASN A 52 10.68 17.06 14.12
C ASN A 52 11.55 18.09 13.38
N ASN A 53 11.89 19.20 14.03
CA ASN A 53 12.77 20.24 13.50
C ASN A 53 12.29 20.87 12.16
N LEU A 54 10.98 21.08 12.00
CA LEU A 54 10.45 21.85 10.86
C LEU A 54 10.84 23.33 10.99
N THR A 55 11.17 23.97 9.87
CA THR A 55 11.27 25.44 9.82
C THR A 55 9.88 26.07 9.91
N ASP A 56 9.79 27.36 10.30
CA ASP A 56 8.51 28.10 10.34
C ASP A 56 7.77 28.02 9.00
N GLU A 57 8.49 28.18 7.88
CA GLU A 57 7.94 28.08 6.53
C GLU A 57 7.37 26.68 6.24
N GLN A 58 8.09 25.61 6.63
CA GLN A 58 7.63 24.24 6.44
C GLN A 58 6.41 23.94 7.32
N ALA A 59 6.38 24.44 8.55
CA ALA A 59 5.25 24.28 9.46
C ALA A 59 3.99 24.95 8.89
N ARG A 60 4.10 26.19 8.40
CA ARG A 60 2.98 26.90 7.74
C ARG A 60 2.42 26.13 6.54
N VAL A 61 3.29 25.61 5.69
CA VAL A 61 2.87 24.81 4.53
C VAL A 61 2.18 23.52 4.97
N LEU A 62 2.68 22.85 6.00
CA LEU A 62 2.08 21.62 6.53
C LEU A 62 0.70 21.89 7.15
N GLU A 63 0.57 22.95 7.95
CA GLU A 63 -0.69 23.33 8.59
C GLU A 63 -1.75 23.71 7.57
N ALA A 64 -1.38 24.53 6.56
CA ALA A 64 -2.27 24.88 5.45
C ALA A 64 -2.71 23.62 4.67
N PHE A 65 -1.78 22.71 4.40
CA PHE A 65 -2.08 21.45 3.72
C PHE A 65 -3.04 20.55 4.52
N VAL A 66 -2.84 20.46 5.84
CA VAL A 66 -3.74 19.70 6.73
C VAL A 66 -5.13 20.34 6.80
N ALA A 67 -5.21 21.67 6.79
CA ALA A 67 -6.48 22.38 6.72
C ALA A 67 -7.21 22.13 5.39
N GLU A 68 -6.49 22.08 4.26
CA GLU A 68 -7.05 21.79 2.94
C GLU A 68 -7.60 20.36 2.81
N LEU A 69 -7.10 19.42 3.63
CA LEU A 69 -7.64 18.06 3.67
C LEU A 69 -9.06 17.99 4.25
N ASP A 70 -9.56 19.03 4.91
CA ASP A 70 -10.93 19.10 5.42
C ASP A 70 -11.32 17.83 6.24
N GLY A 71 -10.39 17.40 7.10
CA GLY A 71 -10.57 16.23 7.98
C GLY A 71 -10.61 14.90 7.22
N GLU A 72 -11.71 14.16 7.34
CA GLU A 72 -11.87 12.80 6.78
C GLU A 72 -12.32 12.77 5.32
N SER A 73 -12.78 13.91 4.81
CA SER A 73 -13.30 14.06 3.44
C SER A 73 -12.16 14.08 2.42
N GLY A 74 -11.02 14.69 2.78
CA GLY A 74 -9.84 14.79 1.95
C GLY A 74 -9.17 13.46 1.65
N ARG A 75 -8.43 13.48 0.53
CA ARG A 75 -7.60 12.37 0.09
C ARG A 75 -6.24 12.92 -0.28
N VAL A 76 -5.18 12.25 0.17
CA VAL A 76 -3.79 12.59 -0.17
C VAL A 76 -3.05 11.36 -0.67
N LYS A 77 -2.20 11.55 -1.68
CA LYS A 77 -1.20 10.55 -2.07
C LYS A 77 0.03 10.68 -1.20
N ILE A 78 0.35 9.63 -0.46
CA ILE A 78 1.53 9.54 0.40
C ILE A 78 2.46 8.49 -0.22
N SER A 79 3.73 8.85 -0.36
CA SER A 79 4.79 7.93 -0.79
C SER A 79 5.59 7.46 0.43
N ASP A 80 6.24 6.30 0.31
CA ASP A 80 7.21 5.88 1.32
C ASP A 80 8.55 6.60 1.06
N TRP A 81 9.04 7.37 2.05
CA TRP A 81 10.35 8.02 1.99
C TRP A 81 11.47 7.14 2.56
N ALA A 82 11.14 6.12 3.35
CA ALA A 82 12.15 5.26 3.97
C ALA A 82 12.76 4.28 2.96
N ARG A 83 12.01 3.92 1.91
CA ARG A 83 12.42 2.91 0.94
C ARG A 83 12.14 3.38 -0.48
N SER A 84 13.21 3.66 -1.22
CA SER A 84 13.13 3.78 -2.67
C SER A 84 13.03 2.39 -3.28
N GLY A 85 11.93 2.09 -3.98
CA GLY A 85 11.79 0.86 -4.75
C GLY A 85 12.82 0.77 -5.88
N LEU A 86 12.94 -0.41 -6.48
CA LEU A 86 13.79 -0.60 -7.65
C LEU A 86 13.27 0.21 -8.84
N THR A 87 14.10 1.08 -9.40
CA THR A 87 13.76 1.89 -10.56
C THR A 87 14.22 1.21 -11.85
N GLN A 88 13.61 1.58 -12.99
CA GLN A 88 14.01 1.13 -14.33
C GLN A 88 14.03 -0.40 -14.51
N ARG A 89 12.97 -1.09 -14.05
CA ARG A 89 12.81 -2.55 -14.20
C ARG A 89 11.81 -2.94 -15.29
N GLY A 90 11.59 -2.08 -16.28
CA GLY A 90 10.61 -2.29 -17.35
C GLY A 90 9.37 -1.38 -17.20
N LYS A 91 8.29 -1.74 -17.90
CA LYS A 91 7.01 -1.02 -17.88
C LYS A 91 5.90 -1.95 -17.37
N PRO A 92 5.92 -2.30 -16.07
CA PRO A 92 5.12 -3.39 -15.55
C PRO A 92 3.62 -3.17 -15.73
N LYS A 93 2.92 -4.22 -16.15
CA LYS A 93 1.47 -4.27 -16.27
C LYS A 93 0.92 -5.53 -15.64
N VAL A 94 -0.31 -5.46 -15.13
CA VAL A 94 -1.04 -6.66 -14.69
C VAL A 94 -1.30 -7.53 -15.92
N SER A 95 -0.95 -8.83 -15.84
CA SER A 95 -0.94 -9.71 -17.01
C SER A 95 -2.35 -10.09 -17.49
N GLN A 96 -3.31 -10.15 -16.57
CA GLN A 96 -4.70 -10.56 -16.79
C GLN A 96 -5.67 -9.71 -15.94
N PRO A 97 -6.89 -9.40 -16.42
CA PRO A 97 -7.91 -8.72 -15.63
C PRO A 97 -8.44 -9.62 -14.49
N ASN A 98 -9.11 -9.02 -13.51
CA ASN A 98 -9.89 -9.71 -12.46
C ASN A 98 -9.11 -10.72 -11.59
N GLN A 99 -7.82 -10.48 -11.36
CA GLN A 99 -7.04 -11.29 -10.42
C GLN A 99 -7.55 -11.15 -8.98
N SER A 100 -7.39 -12.21 -8.20
CA SER A 100 -7.83 -12.26 -6.81
C SER A 100 -6.83 -13.02 -5.94
N GLY A 101 -6.92 -12.85 -4.62
CA GLY A 101 -6.06 -13.55 -3.67
C GLY A 101 -4.75 -12.81 -3.40
N LYS A 102 -3.68 -13.56 -3.09
CA LYS A 102 -2.41 -13.03 -2.60
C LYS A 102 -1.30 -13.01 -3.65
N LEU A 103 -1.59 -13.44 -4.87
CA LEU A 103 -0.64 -13.45 -5.98
C LEU A 103 -1.14 -12.49 -7.05
N LEU A 104 -0.24 -11.67 -7.56
CA LEU A 104 -0.50 -10.75 -8.66
C LEU A 104 0.45 -11.12 -9.81
N GLU A 105 -0.13 -11.65 -10.88
CA GLU A 105 0.56 -11.92 -12.12
C GLU A 105 0.75 -10.61 -12.91
N SER A 106 2.00 -10.37 -13.28
CA SER A 106 2.44 -9.15 -13.96
C SER A 106 3.39 -9.48 -15.11
N LYS A 107 3.52 -8.56 -16.06
CA LYS A 107 4.34 -8.70 -17.27
C LYS A 107 5.03 -7.38 -17.62
N ASP A 108 5.85 -7.41 -18.68
CA ASP A 108 6.62 -6.27 -19.20
C ASP A 108 7.73 -5.80 -18.23
N TRP A 109 8.24 -6.71 -17.40
CA TRP A 109 9.43 -6.48 -16.60
C TRP A 109 10.72 -6.72 -17.38
N LEU A 110 11.84 -6.21 -16.88
CA LEU A 110 13.16 -6.57 -17.38
C LEU A 110 13.39 -8.07 -17.16
N PRO A 111 13.62 -8.88 -18.21
CA PRO A 111 13.72 -10.34 -18.08
C PRO A 111 14.86 -10.83 -17.17
N ASN A 112 14.69 -12.01 -16.58
CA ASN A 112 15.71 -12.72 -15.78
C ASN A 112 16.37 -11.86 -14.70
N SER A 113 15.61 -10.98 -14.04
CA SER A 113 16.17 -10.03 -13.08
C SER A 113 15.30 -9.86 -11.85
N ILE A 114 15.88 -9.36 -10.76
CA ILE A 114 15.09 -8.97 -9.58
C ILE A 114 14.35 -7.67 -9.91
N VAL A 115 13.02 -7.76 -9.88
CA VAL A 115 12.12 -6.67 -10.27
C VAL A 115 11.53 -5.94 -9.06
N LEU A 116 11.25 -6.68 -7.98
CA LEU A 116 10.73 -6.15 -6.71
C LEU A 116 11.41 -6.89 -5.55
N ARG A 117 11.62 -6.19 -4.45
CA ARG A 117 12.18 -6.76 -3.22
C ARG A 117 11.09 -6.98 -2.19
N ILE A 118 11.38 -7.88 -1.25
CA ILE A 118 10.54 -8.08 -0.07
C ILE A 118 10.35 -6.76 0.69
N GLY A 119 9.10 -6.44 1.01
CA GLY A 119 8.73 -5.24 1.74
C GLY A 119 8.53 -4.00 0.87
N ASP A 120 8.74 -4.07 -0.45
CA ASP A 120 8.40 -2.97 -1.35
C ASP A 120 6.89 -2.72 -1.37
N TYR A 121 6.51 -1.46 -1.54
CA TYR A 121 5.13 -1.05 -1.71
C TYR A 121 4.81 -0.87 -3.20
N ILE A 122 3.67 -1.40 -3.63
CA ILE A 122 3.14 -1.23 -4.98
C ILE A 122 1.69 -0.77 -4.91
N THR A 123 1.24 0.00 -5.89
CA THR A 123 -0.16 0.43 -5.99
C THR A 123 -0.84 -0.30 -7.13
N VAL A 124 -2.00 -0.89 -6.85
CA VAL A 124 -2.85 -1.57 -7.85
C VAL A 124 -4.25 -0.96 -7.75
N ASN A 125 -4.74 -0.31 -8.80
CA ASN A 125 -6.07 0.33 -8.85
C ASN A 125 -6.38 1.19 -7.60
N ASP A 126 -5.45 2.09 -7.26
CA ASP A 126 -5.47 2.98 -6.09
C ASP A 126 -5.42 2.28 -4.71
N GLU A 127 -5.16 0.97 -4.67
CA GLU A 127 -4.94 0.25 -3.43
C GLU A 127 -3.45 -0.04 -3.21
N LEU A 128 -2.94 0.36 -2.04
CA LEU A 128 -1.57 0.08 -1.63
C LEU A 128 -1.44 -1.40 -1.25
N LYS A 129 -0.41 -2.06 -1.79
CA LYS A 129 -0.04 -3.45 -1.51
C LYS A 129 1.41 -3.50 -1.08
N ARG A 130 1.75 -4.46 -0.23
CA ARG A 130 3.12 -4.75 0.18
C ARG A 130 3.55 -6.08 -0.39
N VAL A 131 4.73 -6.11 -1.00
CA VAL A 131 5.36 -7.29 -1.56
C VAL A 131 5.91 -8.15 -0.41
N THR A 132 5.59 -9.45 -0.39
CA THR A 132 5.96 -10.35 0.71
C THR A 132 7.15 -11.26 0.42
N ALA A 133 7.69 -11.25 -0.80
CA ALA A 133 8.91 -11.98 -1.16
C ALA A 133 9.67 -11.26 -2.28
N ASN A 134 10.96 -11.57 -2.46
CA ASN A 134 11.70 -11.09 -3.63
C ASN A 134 11.07 -11.67 -4.90
N VAL A 135 10.89 -10.83 -5.90
CA VAL A 135 10.28 -11.20 -7.17
C VAL A 135 11.33 -11.15 -8.27
N ILE A 136 11.41 -12.25 -9.02
CA ILE A 136 12.30 -12.42 -10.16
C ILE A 136 11.42 -12.62 -11.39
N SER A 137 11.74 -11.92 -12.48
CA SER A 137 11.07 -12.09 -13.77
C SER A 137 11.61 -13.28 -14.55
N ASP A 138 10.75 -13.91 -15.35
CA ASP A 138 11.13 -14.95 -16.30
C ASP A 138 11.81 -14.38 -17.57
N ALA A 139 12.13 -15.25 -18.52
CA ALA A 139 12.78 -14.88 -19.79
C ALA A 139 11.88 -14.02 -20.71
N GLN A 140 10.57 -14.04 -20.48
CA GLN A 140 9.57 -13.26 -21.21
C GLN A 140 9.18 -11.97 -20.46
N GLY A 141 9.76 -11.71 -19.29
CA GLY A 141 9.46 -10.54 -18.47
C GLY A 141 8.17 -10.65 -17.67
N ASN A 142 7.63 -11.86 -17.47
CA ASN A 142 6.51 -12.11 -16.55
C ASN A 142 7.04 -12.32 -15.13
N ALA A 143 6.23 -11.94 -14.15
CA ALA A 143 6.55 -12.13 -12.74
C ALA A 143 5.29 -12.32 -11.91
N THR A 144 5.34 -13.29 -10.99
CA THR A 144 4.31 -13.53 -9.98
C THR A 144 4.69 -12.81 -8.69
N ILE A 145 3.91 -11.80 -8.32
CA ILE A 145 4.19 -10.95 -7.16
C ILE A 145 3.33 -11.40 -5.98
N PRO A 146 3.91 -11.95 -4.91
CA PRO A 146 3.17 -12.24 -3.70
C PRO A 146 2.94 -10.95 -2.90
N ILE A 147 1.68 -10.68 -2.55
CA ILE A 147 1.23 -9.41 -1.99
C ILE A 147 0.37 -9.58 -0.73
N ALA A 148 0.42 -8.55 0.12
CA ALA A 148 -0.48 -8.36 1.25
C ALA A 148 -0.90 -6.87 1.37
N PRO A 149 -2.16 -6.55 1.72
CA PRO A 149 -3.30 -7.46 1.83
C PRO A 149 -3.69 -8.09 0.48
N HIS A 150 -4.55 -9.11 0.50
CA HIS A 150 -5.04 -9.75 -0.72
C HIS A 150 -5.74 -8.72 -1.63
N ILE A 151 -5.82 -9.02 -2.93
CA ILE A 151 -6.53 -8.17 -3.90
C ILE A 151 -8.00 -8.10 -3.48
N ALA A 152 -8.50 -6.89 -3.21
CA ALA A 152 -9.90 -6.70 -2.94
C ALA A 152 -10.65 -6.85 -4.27
N LEU A 153 -11.47 -7.90 -4.38
CA LEU A 153 -12.42 -8.01 -5.48
C LEU A 153 -13.41 -6.87 -5.34
N ARG A 154 -13.38 -5.91 -6.27
CA ARG A 154 -14.49 -4.97 -6.46
C ARG A 154 -15.57 -5.69 -7.26
N THR A 155 -16.19 -6.70 -6.67
CA THR A 155 -17.43 -7.25 -7.20
C THR A 155 -18.52 -6.20 -6.98
N CYS A 156 -18.98 -5.60 -8.07
CA CYS A 156 -20.30 -4.97 -8.11
C CYS A 156 -21.30 -6.11 -7.92
N SER A 157 -21.84 -6.29 -6.70
CA SER A 157 -23.05 -7.10 -6.56
C SER A 157 -24.16 -6.33 -7.27
N LYS A 158 -24.80 -6.97 -8.25
CA LYS A 158 -26.07 -6.51 -8.80
C LYS A 158 -27.11 -6.39 -7.69
#